data_AF-A0A8J8K4F1-F1
#
_entry.id   AF-A0A8J8K4F1-F1
#
_cell.length_a   1.000
_cell.length_b   1.000
_cell.length_c   1.000
_cell.angle_alpha   90.00
_cell.angle_beta   90.00
_cell.angle_gamma   90.00
#
_symmetry.space_group_name_H-M   'P 1'
#
loop_
_entity.id
_entity.type
_entity.pdbx_description
1 polymer ?
#
loop_
_entity_poly.entity_id
_entity_poly.type
_entity_poly.pdbx_seq_one_letter_code
_entity_poly.pdbx_strand_id
1 'polypeptide(L)'
;MKEIALEKFNIGIVLFSFSIAFLFPFELFLFSYAFLGPIHYLTEINWLHQKKFFAETNFKWTSIFVVFTVFITASVVLNQIPSYTYYIKDFFYLDYAILSISALLFSIGMLSLKKKTHLIFALISCIFIVILFRKLIPTGFYLIGVFLPTIIHVYIFTIAFMLYGSLKSKSSFGFISLFMVILVPIVIILFPIDKVNILTSSTFIDTYKDTNFTKVNQSISVLFRIRDFSLTSAVGVKIQIFIAFAYTYHYLNWFLKTNIIGWKKSITKNKLLAILIIWAGSICLYLYDYQIGLIALFFLSILHVFLEFPLNIITIKESFRLFKNK
;
A
#
# COMPACT_ATOMS: atom_id res chain seq x y z
N MET A 1 -1.20 24.84 19.53
CA MET A 1 -0.05 24.15 20.18
C MET A 1 -0.02 22.64 19.93
N LYS A 2 -1.13 21.90 20.12
CA LYS A 2 -1.15 20.42 19.91
C LYS A 2 -0.88 19.98 18.46
N GLU A 3 -1.36 20.72 17.46
CA GLU A 3 -1.16 20.39 16.05
C GLU A 3 0.29 20.62 15.59
N ILE A 4 0.91 21.74 15.96
CA ILE A 4 2.33 22.02 15.65
C ILE A 4 3.26 20.98 16.29
N ALA A 5 2.98 20.57 17.53
CA ALA A 5 3.78 19.53 18.20
C ALA A 5 3.68 18.18 17.45
N LEU A 6 2.50 17.83 16.96
CA LEU A 6 2.28 16.62 16.17
C LEU A 6 3.00 16.67 14.82
N GLU A 7 3.01 17.81 14.15
CA GLU A 7 3.72 18.00 12.87
C GLU A 7 5.24 17.92 13.05
N LYS A 8 5.78 18.50 14.13
CA LYS A 8 7.20 18.31 14.49
C LYS A 8 7.52 16.86 14.82
N PHE A 9 6.61 16.17 15.51
CA PHE A 9 6.76 14.75 15.79
C PHE A 9 6.76 13.89 14.52
N ASN A 10 5.97 14.28 13.51
CA ASN A 10 5.98 13.60 12.19
C ASN A 10 7.35 13.68 11.50
N ILE A 11 8.06 14.81 11.61
CA ILE A 11 9.46 14.92 11.13
C ILE A 11 10.36 13.89 11.82
N GLY A 12 10.22 13.77 13.15
CA GLY A 12 10.94 12.75 13.93
C GLY A 12 10.62 11.32 13.47
N ILE A 13 9.36 11.03 13.14
CA ILE A 13 8.95 9.72 12.60
C ILE A 13 9.54 9.46 11.21
N VAL A 14 9.62 10.45 10.32
CA VAL A 14 10.32 10.28 9.03
C VAL A 14 11.77 9.86 9.24
N LEU A 15 12.50 10.59 10.10
CA LEU A 15 13.90 10.30 10.40
C LEU A 15 14.08 8.94 11.09
N PHE A 16 13.21 8.61 12.03
CA PHE A 16 13.20 7.32 12.73
C PHE A 16 12.96 6.16 11.77
N SER A 17 11.92 6.23 10.94
CA SER A 17 11.62 5.21 9.94
C SER A 17 12.78 5.04 8.96
N PHE A 18 13.39 6.14 8.51
CA PHE A 18 14.53 6.08 7.60
C PHE A 18 15.76 5.44 8.25
N SER A 19 16.08 5.84 9.49
CA SER A 19 17.25 5.33 10.22
C SER A 19 17.15 3.83 10.46
N ILE A 20 15.98 3.33 10.90
CA ILE A 20 15.81 1.89 11.12
C ILE A 20 15.78 1.14 9.78
N ALA A 21 15.15 1.69 8.75
CA ALA A 21 15.15 1.07 7.43
C ALA A 21 16.56 0.92 6.86
N PHE A 22 17.44 1.87 7.16
CA PHE A 22 18.84 1.81 6.77
C PHE A 22 19.61 0.72 7.52
N LEU A 23 19.34 0.53 8.81
CA LEU A 23 20.02 -0.45 9.66
C LEU A 23 19.51 -1.89 9.45
N PHE A 24 18.20 -2.05 9.29
CA PHE A 24 17.52 -3.35 9.27
C PHE A 24 16.48 -3.42 8.13
N PRO A 25 16.88 -3.30 6.85
CA PRO A 25 15.94 -3.15 5.74
C PRO A 25 15.03 -4.37 5.53
N PHE A 26 15.52 -5.57 5.82
CA PHE A 26 14.75 -6.79 5.62
C PHE A 26 13.79 -7.05 6.78
N GLU A 27 14.29 -6.96 8.00
CA GLU A 27 13.58 -7.20 9.25
C GLU A 27 12.52 -6.14 9.48
N LEU A 28 12.84 -4.86 9.23
CA LEU A 28 11.90 -3.78 9.43
C LEU A 28 10.69 -3.90 8.52
N PHE A 29 10.88 -4.27 7.25
CA PHE A 29 9.75 -4.45 6.34
C PHE A 29 8.87 -5.61 6.78
N LEU A 30 9.45 -6.77 7.12
CA LEU A 30 8.69 -7.92 7.62
C LEU A 30 7.95 -7.58 8.92
N PHE A 31 8.62 -6.89 9.86
CA PHE A 31 8.00 -6.40 11.08
C PHE A 31 6.85 -5.43 10.78
N SER A 32 7.07 -4.45 9.91
CA SER A 32 6.05 -3.46 9.56
C SER A 32 4.83 -4.14 8.94
N TYR A 33 5.05 -5.07 8.01
CA TYR A 33 3.98 -5.78 7.35
C TYR A 33 3.22 -6.71 8.30
N ALA A 34 3.92 -7.42 9.19
CA ALA A 34 3.31 -8.39 10.11
C ALA A 34 2.64 -7.76 11.34
N PHE A 35 3.27 -6.76 11.94
CA PHE A 35 2.81 -6.13 13.18
C PHE A 35 1.98 -4.87 12.93
N LEU A 36 2.49 -3.93 12.13
CA LEU A 36 1.83 -2.63 11.90
C LEU A 36 0.71 -2.73 10.87
N GLY A 37 0.90 -3.54 9.83
CA GLY A 37 -0.05 -3.75 8.74
C GLY A 37 -1.45 -4.14 9.23
N PRO A 38 -1.65 -5.25 9.96
CA PRO A 38 -3.00 -5.73 10.27
C PRO A 38 -3.81 -4.74 11.12
N ILE A 39 -3.19 -4.09 12.12
CA ILE A 39 -3.85 -3.06 12.91
C ILE A 39 -4.13 -1.79 12.10
N HIS A 40 -3.26 -1.43 11.17
CA HIS A 40 -3.53 -0.35 10.22
C HIS A 40 -4.76 -0.69 9.35
N TYR A 41 -4.79 -1.85 8.68
CA TYR A 41 -5.90 -2.24 7.79
C TYR A 41 -7.25 -2.23 8.51
N LEU A 42 -7.30 -2.80 9.72
CA LEU A 42 -8.53 -2.88 10.52
C LEU A 42 -9.02 -1.50 10.96
N THR A 43 -8.11 -0.64 11.42
CA THR A 43 -8.48 0.70 11.90
C THR A 43 -8.88 1.61 10.74
N GLU A 44 -8.22 1.49 9.61
CA GLU A 44 -8.53 2.23 8.39
C GLU A 44 -9.86 1.80 7.78
N ILE A 45 -10.10 0.51 7.56
CA ILE A 45 -11.37 0.01 7.02
C ILE A 45 -12.54 0.46 7.90
N ASN A 46 -12.41 0.36 9.23
CA ASN A 46 -13.46 0.84 10.13
C ASN A 46 -13.69 2.36 9.99
N TRP A 47 -12.62 3.16 9.85
CA TRP A 47 -12.74 4.59 9.65
C TRP A 47 -13.37 4.95 8.30
N LEU A 48 -12.92 4.33 7.22
CA LEU A 48 -13.49 4.49 5.89
C LEU A 48 -14.97 4.15 5.87
N HIS A 49 -15.38 3.05 6.50
CA HIS A 49 -16.78 2.64 6.59
C HIS A 49 -17.67 3.73 7.20
N GLN A 50 -17.20 4.43 8.24
CA GLN A 50 -17.97 5.51 8.87
C GLN A 50 -18.03 6.77 8.03
N LYS A 51 -17.02 6.99 7.18
CA LYS A 51 -17.03 8.04 6.17
C LYS A 51 -17.79 7.63 4.91
N LYS A 52 -18.52 6.50 4.95
CA LYS A 52 -19.19 5.88 3.80
C LYS A 52 -18.24 5.74 2.61
N PHE A 53 -16.97 5.45 2.91
CA PHE A 53 -15.86 5.31 1.97
C PHE A 53 -15.71 6.49 1.00
N PHE A 54 -16.20 7.67 1.37
CA PHE A 54 -16.17 8.88 0.54
C PHE A 54 -16.83 8.75 -0.84
N ALA A 55 -17.68 7.73 -1.03
CA ALA A 55 -18.40 7.49 -2.28
C ALA A 55 -19.89 7.22 -2.01
N GLU A 56 -20.67 8.30 -2.01
CA GLU A 56 -22.13 8.22 -1.90
C GLU A 56 -22.74 7.89 -3.28
N THR A 57 -23.11 6.62 -3.44
CA THR A 57 -23.82 6.09 -4.61
C THR A 57 -24.93 5.15 -4.16
N ASN A 58 -25.97 4.98 -4.98
CA ASN A 58 -27.05 4.01 -4.76
C ASN A 58 -26.68 2.58 -5.17
N PHE A 59 -25.40 2.33 -5.48
CA PHE A 59 -24.89 1.07 -6.00
C PHE A 59 -24.00 0.42 -4.93
N LYS A 60 -24.16 -0.90 -4.70
CA LYS A 60 -23.37 -1.65 -3.70
C LYS A 60 -21.97 -1.96 -4.23
N TRP A 61 -21.20 -0.92 -4.51
CA TRP A 61 -19.88 -1.04 -5.13
C TRP A 61 -18.83 -1.70 -4.22
N THR A 62 -18.97 -1.57 -2.89
CA THR A 62 -18.06 -2.22 -1.95
C THR A 62 -18.07 -3.74 -2.10
N SER A 63 -19.21 -4.35 -2.44
CA SER A 63 -19.32 -5.77 -2.74
C SER A 63 -18.50 -6.17 -3.97
N ILE A 64 -18.37 -5.30 -4.97
CA ILE A 64 -17.54 -5.56 -6.15
C ILE A 64 -16.06 -5.60 -5.75
N PHE A 65 -15.61 -4.67 -4.92
CA PHE A 65 -14.22 -4.67 -4.44
C PHE A 65 -13.92 -5.86 -3.55
N VAL A 66 -14.88 -6.30 -2.73
CA VAL A 66 -14.78 -7.58 -2.00
C VAL A 66 -14.63 -8.74 -2.98
N VAL A 67 -15.48 -8.85 -4.00
CA VAL A 67 -15.39 -9.91 -5.01
C VAL A 67 -14.04 -9.89 -5.74
N PHE A 68 -13.56 -8.72 -6.18
CA PHE A 68 -12.23 -8.59 -6.80
C PHE A 68 -11.13 -9.05 -5.85
N THR A 69 -11.22 -8.69 -4.58
CA THR A 69 -10.24 -9.08 -3.56
C THR A 69 -10.29 -10.58 -3.27
N VAL A 70 -11.48 -11.20 -3.27
CA VAL A 70 -11.63 -12.66 -3.16
C VAL A 70 -10.96 -13.35 -4.33
N PHE A 71 -11.20 -12.91 -5.58
CA PHE A 71 -10.53 -13.49 -6.76
C PHE A 71 -9.00 -13.36 -6.68
N ILE A 72 -8.50 -12.19 -6.29
CA ILE A 72 -7.07 -11.94 -6.07
C ILE A 72 -6.50 -12.84 -4.96
N THR A 73 -7.21 -13.02 -3.86
CA THR A 73 -6.69 -13.81 -2.73
C THR A 73 -6.74 -15.29 -3.04
N ALA A 74 -7.84 -15.75 -3.66
CA ALA A 74 -7.99 -17.13 -4.09
C ALA A 74 -6.89 -17.51 -5.07
N SER A 75 -6.50 -16.61 -5.99
CA SER A 75 -5.40 -16.89 -6.91
C SER A 75 -4.06 -17.05 -6.21
N VAL A 76 -3.78 -16.26 -5.17
CA VAL A 76 -2.56 -16.41 -4.35
C VAL A 76 -2.57 -17.75 -3.61
N VAL A 77 -3.70 -18.16 -3.02
CA VAL A 77 -3.84 -19.43 -2.32
C VAL A 77 -3.67 -20.62 -3.28
N LEU A 78 -4.36 -20.61 -4.43
CA LEU A 78 -4.32 -21.71 -5.39
C LEU A 78 -2.93 -21.88 -6.02
N ASN A 79 -2.17 -20.80 -6.18
CA ASN A 79 -0.79 -20.85 -6.66
C ASN A 79 0.18 -21.53 -5.68
N GLN A 80 -0.21 -21.78 -4.42
CA GLN A 80 0.59 -22.54 -3.47
C GLN A 80 0.38 -24.05 -3.59
N ILE A 81 -0.65 -24.51 -4.32
CA ILE A 81 -0.98 -25.93 -4.43
C ILE A 81 -0.34 -26.50 -5.71
N PRO A 82 0.66 -27.39 -5.61
CA PRO A 82 1.45 -27.86 -6.76
C PRO A 82 0.61 -28.39 -7.92
N SER A 83 -0.45 -29.17 -7.63
CA SER A 83 -1.37 -29.75 -8.61
C SER A 83 -2.08 -28.73 -9.48
N TYR A 84 -2.26 -27.51 -8.98
CA TYR A 84 -2.95 -26.43 -9.67
C TYR A 84 -1.96 -25.50 -10.40
N THR A 85 -0.71 -25.39 -9.93
CA THR A 85 0.29 -24.44 -10.48
C THR A 85 0.53 -24.53 -11.99
N TYR A 86 0.44 -25.70 -12.60
CA TYR A 86 0.70 -25.88 -14.04
C TYR A 86 -0.43 -25.32 -14.93
N TYR A 87 -1.69 -25.53 -14.55
CA TYR A 87 -2.87 -25.10 -15.32
C TYR A 87 -3.30 -23.65 -15.00
N ILE A 88 -2.86 -23.11 -13.87
CA ILE A 88 -3.39 -21.87 -13.26
C ILE A 88 -2.38 -20.71 -13.36
N LYS A 89 -1.11 -20.95 -13.73
CA LYS A 89 -0.13 -19.86 -13.84
C LYS A 89 -0.54 -18.76 -14.83
N ASP A 90 -0.99 -19.10 -16.03
CA ASP A 90 -1.30 -18.09 -17.05
C ASP A 90 -2.72 -17.49 -16.94
N PHE A 91 -3.67 -18.16 -16.29
CA PHE A 91 -5.00 -17.58 -16.10
C PHE A 91 -5.01 -16.55 -14.95
N PHE A 92 -4.19 -16.73 -13.91
CA PHE A 92 -4.41 -16.07 -12.61
C PHE A 92 -3.43 -14.94 -12.24
N TYR A 93 -2.19 -14.92 -12.77
CA TYR A 93 -1.29 -13.76 -12.59
C TYR A 93 -1.76 -12.51 -13.36
N LEU A 94 -2.60 -12.74 -14.36
CA LEU A 94 -3.16 -11.72 -15.23
C LEU A 94 -4.34 -10.99 -14.58
N ASP A 95 -5.00 -11.61 -13.61
CA ASP A 95 -6.14 -11.04 -12.89
C ASP A 95 -5.73 -9.95 -11.88
N TYR A 96 -4.57 -10.08 -11.23
CA TYR A 96 -4.18 -9.15 -10.16
C TYR A 96 -4.07 -7.69 -10.64
N ALA A 97 -3.29 -7.48 -11.70
CA ALA A 97 -3.09 -6.16 -12.28
C ALA A 97 -4.38 -5.64 -12.92
N ILE A 98 -5.12 -6.51 -13.63
CA ILE A 98 -6.38 -6.14 -14.28
C ILE A 98 -7.40 -5.66 -13.24
N LEU A 99 -7.63 -6.44 -12.19
CA LEU A 99 -8.63 -6.13 -11.16
C LEU A 99 -8.21 -4.90 -10.34
N SER A 100 -6.92 -4.77 -9.99
CA SER A 100 -6.43 -3.62 -9.22
C SER A 100 -6.55 -2.31 -10.01
N ILE A 101 -6.10 -2.29 -11.27
CA ILE A 101 -6.19 -1.11 -12.13
C ILE A 101 -7.66 -0.79 -12.44
N SER A 102 -8.48 -1.80 -12.71
CA SER A 102 -9.92 -1.62 -12.94
C SER A 102 -10.63 -1.05 -11.72
N ALA A 103 -10.27 -1.48 -10.51
CA ALA A 103 -10.82 -0.93 -9.26
C ALA A 103 -10.48 0.56 -9.09
N LEU A 104 -9.23 0.96 -9.39
CA LEU A 104 -8.83 2.37 -9.35
C LEU A 104 -9.60 3.21 -10.38
N LEU A 105 -9.66 2.76 -11.64
CA LEU A 105 -10.39 3.47 -12.71
C LEU A 105 -11.88 3.55 -12.42
N PHE A 106 -12.47 2.47 -11.92
CA PHE A 106 -13.87 2.43 -11.54
C PHE A 106 -14.17 3.42 -10.41
N SER A 107 -13.27 3.56 -9.42
CA SER A 107 -13.38 4.58 -8.37
C SER A 107 -13.46 6.01 -8.92
N ILE A 108 -12.78 6.32 -10.02
CA ILE A 108 -12.91 7.64 -10.69
C ILE A 108 -14.32 7.81 -11.25
N GLY A 109 -14.84 6.77 -11.92
CA GLY A 109 -16.20 6.73 -12.44
C GLY A 109 -17.25 6.90 -11.34
N MET A 110 -17.08 6.24 -10.19
CA MET A 110 -18.01 6.31 -9.05
C MET A 110 -18.16 7.70 -8.47
N LEU A 111 -17.10 8.51 -8.49
CA LEU A 111 -17.14 9.88 -7.99
C LEU A 111 -17.88 10.83 -8.92
N SER A 112 -17.96 10.49 -10.21
CA SER A 112 -18.55 11.33 -11.25
C SER A 112 -19.97 10.90 -11.63
N LEU A 113 -20.29 9.60 -11.53
CA LEU A 113 -21.54 8.99 -11.98
C LEU A 113 -22.45 8.64 -10.80
N LYS A 114 -23.75 8.94 -10.91
CA LYS A 114 -24.74 8.68 -9.86
C LYS A 114 -25.75 7.58 -10.20
N LYS A 115 -26.05 7.37 -11.49
CA LYS A 115 -27.01 6.36 -11.96
C LYS A 115 -26.39 4.97 -11.96
N LYS A 116 -27.10 3.97 -11.42
CA LYS A 116 -26.66 2.57 -11.37
C LYS A 116 -26.29 2.02 -12.75
N THR A 117 -27.08 2.30 -13.78
CA THR A 117 -26.81 1.85 -15.15
C THR A 117 -25.48 2.39 -15.68
N HIS A 118 -25.20 3.68 -15.48
CA HIS A 118 -23.94 4.29 -15.89
C HIS A 118 -22.75 3.70 -15.14
N LEU A 119 -22.91 3.38 -13.85
CA LEU A 119 -21.87 2.71 -13.06
C LEU A 119 -21.57 1.30 -13.59
N ILE A 120 -22.59 0.52 -13.96
CA ILE A 120 -22.40 -0.80 -14.57
C ILE A 120 -21.64 -0.67 -15.90
N PHE A 121 -22.06 0.24 -16.78
CA PHE A 121 -21.34 0.50 -18.03
C PHE A 121 -19.89 0.94 -17.77
N ALA A 122 -19.67 1.86 -16.83
CA ALA A 122 -18.32 2.30 -16.47
C ALA A 122 -17.44 1.14 -15.99
N LEU A 123 -17.96 0.23 -15.16
CA LEU A 123 -17.23 -0.95 -14.70
C LEU A 123 -16.80 -1.85 -15.87
N ILE A 124 -17.75 -2.18 -16.76
CA ILE A 124 -17.49 -3.03 -17.93
C ILE A 124 -16.47 -2.36 -18.85
N SER A 125 -16.64 -1.07 -19.14
CA SER A 125 -15.72 -0.29 -19.96
C SER A 125 -14.31 -0.23 -19.34
N CYS A 126 -14.19 -0.04 -18.03
CA CYS A 126 -12.89 -0.03 -17.34
C CYS A 126 -12.17 -1.37 -17.52
N ILE A 127 -12.85 -2.49 -17.25
CA ILE A 127 -12.25 -3.83 -17.40
C ILE A 127 -11.82 -4.06 -18.85
N PHE A 128 -12.68 -3.72 -19.81
CA PHE A 128 -12.36 -3.86 -21.24
C PHE A 128 -11.14 -3.02 -21.65
N ILE A 129 -11.10 -1.74 -21.26
CA ILE A 129 -9.97 -0.85 -21.54
C ILE A 129 -8.68 -1.39 -20.93
N VAL A 130 -8.72 -1.89 -19.69
CA VAL A 130 -7.57 -2.45 -18.99
C VAL A 130 -7.05 -3.71 -19.70
N ILE A 131 -7.94 -4.58 -20.19
CA ILE A 131 -7.57 -5.75 -21.01
C ILE A 131 -6.90 -5.34 -22.32
N LEU A 132 -7.37 -4.28 -22.98
CA LEU A 132 -6.72 -3.75 -24.18
C LEU A 132 -5.35 -3.14 -23.85
N PHE A 133 -5.26 -2.35 -22.79
CA PHE A 133 -4.03 -1.68 -22.38
C PHE A 133 -2.90 -2.67 -22.05
N ARG A 134 -3.25 -3.81 -21.43
CA ARG A 134 -2.34 -4.94 -21.22
C ARG A 134 -1.68 -5.40 -22.52
N LYS A 135 -2.43 -5.52 -23.63
CA LYS A 135 -1.89 -5.97 -24.91
C LYS A 135 -0.96 -4.94 -25.55
N LEU A 136 -1.24 -3.65 -25.36
CA LEU A 136 -0.48 -2.56 -25.95
C LEU A 136 0.87 -2.34 -25.25
N ILE A 137 0.92 -2.42 -23.91
CA ILE A 137 2.13 -2.13 -23.13
C ILE A 137 2.32 -3.17 -22.01
N PRO A 138 2.67 -4.43 -22.32
CA PRO A 138 2.67 -5.54 -21.35
C PRO A 138 3.57 -5.30 -20.12
N THR A 139 4.79 -4.84 -20.34
CA THR A 139 5.75 -4.58 -19.25
C THR A 139 5.28 -3.45 -18.34
N GLY A 140 4.84 -2.32 -18.92
CA GLY A 140 4.32 -1.19 -18.16
C GLY A 140 3.06 -1.55 -17.38
N PHE A 141 2.18 -2.33 -17.99
CA PHE A 141 0.97 -2.86 -17.35
C PHE A 141 1.29 -3.69 -16.10
N TYR A 142 2.25 -4.62 -16.22
CA TYR A 142 2.70 -5.43 -15.10
C TYR A 142 3.27 -4.57 -13.96
N LEU A 143 4.14 -3.62 -14.28
CA LEU A 143 4.73 -2.72 -13.29
C LEU A 143 3.66 -1.91 -12.55
N ILE A 144 2.70 -1.31 -13.26
CA ILE A 144 1.59 -0.58 -12.63
C ILE A 144 0.78 -1.51 -11.73
N GLY A 145 0.50 -2.73 -12.18
CA GLY A 145 -0.25 -3.72 -11.40
C GLY A 145 0.43 -4.08 -10.08
N VAL A 146 1.74 -4.33 -10.10
CA VAL A 146 2.52 -4.62 -8.87
C VAL A 146 2.62 -3.38 -7.98
N PHE A 147 2.93 -2.23 -8.55
CA PHE A 147 3.15 -1.00 -7.78
C PHE A 147 1.88 -0.40 -7.20
N LEU A 148 0.71 -0.58 -7.84
CA LEU A 148 -0.54 0.07 -7.41
C LEU A 148 -0.87 -0.18 -5.92
N PRO A 149 -1.00 -1.43 -5.45
CA PRO A 149 -1.24 -1.73 -4.04
C PRO A 149 0.04 -1.78 -3.19
N THR A 150 1.22 -1.62 -3.79
CA THR A 150 2.49 -1.59 -3.05
C THR A 150 3.02 -0.15 -3.00
N ILE A 151 3.98 0.21 -3.84
CA ILE A 151 4.67 1.51 -3.81
C ILE A 151 3.73 2.70 -4.07
N ILE A 152 2.79 2.60 -5.01
CA ILE A 152 1.88 3.71 -5.31
C ILE A 152 0.97 3.97 -4.12
N HIS A 153 0.33 2.96 -3.56
CA HIS A 153 -0.53 3.14 -2.39
C HIS A 153 0.29 3.57 -1.15
N VAL A 154 1.30 2.80 -0.79
CA VAL A 154 2.05 3.01 0.46
C VAL A 154 2.89 4.30 0.43
N TYR A 155 3.47 4.67 -0.72
CA TYR A 155 4.37 5.82 -0.80
C TYR A 155 3.76 7.02 -1.53
N ILE A 156 3.25 6.83 -2.75
CA ILE A 156 2.76 7.94 -3.59
C ILE A 156 1.46 8.53 -3.05
N PHE A 157 0.47 7.71 -2.65
CA PHE A 157 -0.75 8.22 -2.03
C PHE A 157 -0.49 8.80 -0.64
N THR A 158 0.45 8.24 0.14
CA THR A 158 0.91 8.88 1.39
C THR A 158 1.43 10.30 1.16
N ILE A 159 2.28 10.50 0.13
CA ILE A 159 2.76 11.83 -0.28
C ILE A 159 1.58 12.73 -0.68
N ALA A 160 0.62 12.22 -1.46
CA ALA A 160 -0.57 12.99 -1.85
C ALA A 160 -1.40 13.44 -0.64
N PHE A 161 -1.59 12.57 0.36
CA PHE A 161 -2.27 12.91 1.61
C PHE A 161 -1.51 13.95 2.44
N MET A 162 -0.19 13.81 2.53
CA MET A 162 0.66 14.78 3.22
C MET A 162 0.61 16.15 2.55
N LEU A 163 0.65 16.18 1.21
CA LEU A 163 0.51 17.40 0.42
C LEU A 163 -0.85 18.05 0.64
N TYR A 164 -1.93 17.28 0.50
CA TYR A 164 -3.29 17.77 0.74
C TYR A 164 -3.44 18.36 2.16
N GLY A 165 -2.97 17.64 3.17
CA GLY A 165 -2.99 18.08 4.57
C GLY A 165 -2.24 19.39 4.76
N SER A 166 -1.03 19.49 4.22
CA SER A 166 -0.17 20.69 4.33
C SER A 166 -0.74 21.89 3.58
N LEU A 167 -1.35 21.68 2.41
CA LEU A 167 -2.04 22.74 1.66
C LEU A 167 -3.24 23.27 2.43
N LYS A 168 -4.03 22.37 3.02
CA LYS A 168 -5.25 22.71 3.76
C LYS A 168 -4.94 23.45 5.06
N SER A 169 -3.93 23.02 5.81
CA SER A 169 -3.52 23.67 7.07
C SER A 169 -2.58 24.86 6.88
N LYS A 170 -2.02 25.03 5.67
CA LYS A 170 -0.93 25.98 5.37
C LYS A 170 0.28 25.82 6.31
N SER A 171 0.56 24.60 6.78
CA SER A 171 1.64 24.34 7.74
C SER A 171 3.02 24.22 7.09
N SER A 172 3.97 25.04 7.55
CA SER A 172 5.40 24.91 7.18
C SER A 172 6.01 23.58 7.62
N PHE A 173 5.69 23.06 8.81
CA PHE A 173 6.22 21.77 9.28
C PHE A 173 5.63 20.58 8.49
N GLY A 174 4.39 20.71 8.04
CA GLY A 174 3.78 19.76 7.10
C GLY A 174 4.57 19.69 5.78
N PHE A 175 4.89 20.85 5.19
CA PHE A 175 5.72 20.91 3.98
C PHE A 175 7.15 20.40 4.19
N ILE A 176 7.78 20.68 5.33
CA ILE A 176 9.11 20.14 5.67
C ILE A 176 9.06 18.61 5.72
N SER A 177 8.07 18.04 6.40
CA SER A 177 7.89 16.59 6.47
C SER A 177 7.70 15.97 5.08
N LEU A 178 6.84 16.59 4.25
CA LEU A 178 6.59 16.17 2.87
C LEU A 178 7.89 16.16 2.05
N PHE A 179 8.66 17.25 2.13
CA PHE A 179 9.93 17.38 1.42
C PHE A 179 10.94 16.31 1.86
N MET A 180 11.04 16.04 3.17
CA MET A 180 11.91 14.99 3.70
C MET A 180 11.54 13.61 3.16
N VAL A 181 10.25 13.27 3.15
CA VAL A 181 9.79 11.98 2.61
C VAL A 181 10.18 11.83 1.13
N ILE A 182 10.01 12.88 0.32
CA ILE A 182 10.39 12.91 -1.10
C ILE A 182 11.92 12.80 -1.29
N LEU A 183 12.70 13.34 -0.36
CA LEU A 183 14.16 13.35 -0.43
C LEU A 183 14.79 11.98 -0.09
N VAL A 184 14.12 11.14 0.71
CA VAL A 184 14.66 9.85 1.18
C VAL A 184 15.20 8.95 0.05
N PRO A 185 14.47 8.68 -1.05
CA PRO A 185 15.00 7.87 -2.15
C PRO A 185 16.30 8.42 -2.75
N ILE A 186 16.43 9.75 -2.84
CA ILE A 186 17.64 10.41 -3.36
C ILE A 186 18.82 10.15 -2.41
N VAL A 187 18.59 10.31 -1.10
CA VAL A 187 19.62 10.02 -0.08
C VAL A 187 20.07 8.56 -0.15
N ILE A 188 19.14 7.61 -0.29
CA ILE A 188 19.45 6.18 -0.41
C ILE A 188 20.32 5.90 -1.65
N ILE A 189 20.00 6.50 -2.79
CA ILE A 189 20.74 6.31 -4.04
C ILE A 189 22.18 6.82 -3.90
N LEU A 190 22.36 7.99 -3.29
CA LEU A 190 23.68 8.62 -3.14
C LEU A 190 24.54 7.97 -2.05
N PHE A 191 23.93 7.23 -1.11
CA PHE A 191 24.66 6.61 -0.02
C PHE A 191 25.51 5.41 -0.50
N PRO A 192 26.82 5.33 -0.19
CA PRO A 192 27.65 4.19 -0.56
C PRO A 192 27.34 2.98 0.34
N ILE A 193 26.95 1.84 -0.27
CA ILE A 193 26.57 0.61 0.47
C ILE A 193 27.72 -0.41 0.52
N ASP A 194 28.89 -0.08 -0.04
CA ASP A 194 30.03 -0.98 -0.25
C ASP A 194 30.64 -1.56 1.06
N LYS A 195 30.18 -1.10 2.23
CA LYS A 195 30.68 -1.49 3.56
C LYS A 195 29.60 -1.78 4.60
N VAL A 196 28.32 -1.77 4.23
CA VAL A 196 27.31 -2.14 5.22
C VAL A 196 27.34 -3.67 5.31
N ASN A 197 28.03 -4.18 6.33
CA ASN A 197 27.79 -5.52 6.89
C ASN A 197 26.35 -5.53 7.41
N ILE A 198 25.37 -5.49 6.51
CA ILE A 198 23.99 -5.73 6.88
C ILE A 198 24.01 -7.17 7.33
N LEU A 199 23.78 -7.37 8.61
CA LEU A 199 23.61 -8.66 9.24
C LEU A 199 22.28 -9.25 8.73
N THR A 200 22.19 -9.52 7.42
CA THR A 200 21.06 -10.24 6.86
C THR A 200 21.24 -11.68 7.25
N SER A 201 20.48 -12.14 8.25
CA SER A 201 20.37 -13.58 8.48
C SER A 201 19.83 -14.23 7.20
N SER A 202 20.35 -15.42 6.85
CA SER A 202 19.84 -16.19 5.71
C SER A 202 18.34 -16.45 5.83
N THR A 203 17.85 -16.61 7.07
CA THR A 203 16.45 -16.82 7.42
C THR A 203 15.51 -15.74 6.89
N PHE A 204 15.88 -14.47 6.97
CA PHE A 204 15.03 -13.39 6.44
C PHE A 204 15.00 -13.42 4.91
N ILE A 205 16.14 -13.62 4.26
CA ILE A 205 16.20 -13.67 2.79
C ILE A 205 15.35 -14.82 2.24
N ASP A 206 15.34 -15.98 2.91
CA ASP A 206 14.51 -17.11 2.50
C ASP A 206 13.02 -16.80 2.71
N THR A 207 12.64 -16.16 3.82
CA THR A 207 11.27 -15.65 4.01
C THR A 207 10.81 -14.76 2.86
N TYR A 208 11.66 -13.89 2.33
CA TYR A 208 11.33 -13.04 1.17
C TYR A 208 11.08 -13.84 -0.11
N LYS A 209 11.84 -14.92 -0.32
CA LYS A 209 11.67 -15.80 -1.48
C LYS A 209 10.35 -16.57 -1.35
N ASP A 210 10.09 -17.16 -0.19
CA ASP A 210 8.91 -18.00 0.07
C ASP A 210 7.60 -17.19 -0.02
N THR A 211 7.64 -15.95 0.45
CA THR A 211 6.50 -15.01 0.41
C THR A 211 6.33 -14.26 -0.91
N ASN A 212 7.24 -14.43 -1.87
CA ASN A 212 7.30 -13.66 -3.11
C ASN A 212 7.46 -12.13 -2.93
N PHE A 213 7.90 -11.64 -1.77
CA PHE A 213 8.17 -10.21 -1.57
C PHE A 213 9.33 -9.67 -2.42
N THR A 214 10.17 -10.57 -2.95
CA THR A 214 11.18 -10.23 -3.97
C THR A 214 10.57 -9.61 -5.23
N LYS A 215 9.28 -9.83 -5.54
CA LYS A 215 8.63 -9.32 -6.77
C LYS A 215 8.59 -7.80 -6.85
N VAL A 216 8.42 -7.09 -5.72
CA VAL A 216 8.44 -5.62 -5.72
C VAL A 216 9.85 -5.12 -6.02
N ASN A 217 10.85 -5.73 -5.39
CA ASN A 217 12.26 -5.45 -5.64
C ASN A 217 12.63 -5.67 -7.13
N GLN A 218 12.25 -6.81 -7.69
CA GLN A 218 12.45 -7.14 -9.11
C GLN A 218 11.71 -6.18 -10.03
N SER A 219 10.50 -5.74 -9.66
CA SER A 219 9.74 -4.78 -10.46
C SER A 219 10.42 -3.41 -10.47
N ILE A 220 11.03 -2.98 -9.36
CA ILE A 220 11.86 -1.78 -9.32
C ILE A 220 13.13 -1.97 -10.16
N SER A 221 13.76 -3.15 -10.13
CA SER A 221 14.93 -3.42 -10.97
C SER A 221 14.61 -3.37 -12.46
N VAL A 222 13.45 -3.90 -12.87
CA VAL A 222 12.94 -3.81 -14.25
C VAL A 222 12.63 -2.36 -14.64
N LEU A 223 11.99 -1.58 -13.76
CA LEU A 223 11.70 -0.17 -14.00
C LEU A 223 12.98 0.63 -14.32
N PHE A 224 14.06 0.38 -13.58
CA PHE A 224 15.35 1.05 -13.75
C PHE A 224 16.31 0.31 -14.71
N ARG A 225 15.86 -0.76 -15.37
CA ARG A 225 16.66 -1.57 -16.32
C ARG A 225 17.98 -2.10 -15.73
N ILE A 226 17.95 -2.45 -14.44
CA ILE A 226 19.09 -3.03 -13.72
C ILE A 226 19.24 -4.49 -14.13
N ARG A 227 20.43 -4.86 -14.62
CA ARG A 227 20.78 -6.24 -15.02
C ARG A 227 21.27 -7.04 -13.82
N ASP A 228 21.08 -8.36 -13.87
CA ASP A 228 21.59 -9.33 -12.87
C ASP A 228 21.21 -8.97 -11.43
N PHE A 229 19.96 -8.57 -11.24
CA PHE A 229 19.44 -8.14 -9.96
C PHE A 229 19.52 -9.26 -8.91
N SER A 230 20.24 -9.00 -7.82
CA SER A 230 20.20 -9.80 -6.60
C SER A 230 19.73 -8.94 -5.43
N LEU A 231 18.92 -9.53 -4.56
CA LEU A 231 18.40 -8.88 -3.35
C LEU A 231 19.54 -8.46 -2.40
N THR A 232 20.63 -9.20 -2.38
CA THR A 232 21.81 -8.94 -1.55
C THR A 232 22.87 -8.06 -2.22
N SER A 233 22.66 -7.68 -3.49
CA SER A 233 23.53 -6.71 -4.15
C SER A 233 23.39 -5.32 -3.51
N ALA A 234 24.39 -4.44 -3.67
CA ALA A 234 24.32 -3.07 -3.16
C ALA A 234 23.04 -2.35 -3.64
N VAL A 235 22.62 -2.57 -4.89
CA VAL A 235 21.40 -1.96 -5.42
C VAL A 235 20.14 -2.63 -4.88
N GLY A 236 20.14 -3.96 -4.69
CA GLY A 236 19.04 -4.68 -4.04
C GLY A 236 18.79 -4.22 -2.62
N VAL A 237 19.86 -4.03 -1.84
CA VAL A 237 19.79 -3.46 -0.51
C VAL A 237 19.22 -2.04 -0.54
N LYS A 238 19.68 -1.16 -1.45
CA LYS A 238 19.12 0.20 -1.59
C LYS A 238 17.61 0.18 -1.84
N ILE A 239 17.17 -0.68 -2.75
CA ILE A 239 15.76 -0.85 -3.06
C ILE A 239 15.01 -1.33 -1.82
N GLN A 240 15.55 -2.29 -1.08
CA GLN A 240 14.92 -2.81 0.13
C GLN A 240 14.85 -1.79 1.26
N ILE A 241 15.88 -0.95 1.46
CA ILE A 241 15.85 0.17 2.41
C ILE A 241 14.69 1.12 2.06
N PHE A 242 14.51 1.43 0.78
CA PHE A 242 13.40 2.27 0.33
C PHE A 242 12.03 1.64 0.62
N ILE A 243 11.86 0.35 0.30
CA ILE A 243 10.60 -0.38 0.55
C ILE A 243 10.29 -0.41 2.05
N ALA A 244 11.28 -0.75 2.88
CA ALA A 244 11.13 -0.80 4.32
C ALA A 244 10.70 0.57 4.88
N PHE A 245 11.41 1.64 4.49
CA PHE A 245 11.06 3.00 4.86
C PHE A 245 9.62 3.34 4.46
N ALA A 246 9.24 3.08 3.21
CA ALA A 246 7.92 3.42 2.69
C ALA A 246 6.80 2.75 3.50
N TYR A 247 6.91 1.44 3.73
CA TYR A 247 5.90 0.68 4.50
C TYR A 247 5.84 1.10 5.97
N THR A 248 6.99 1.20 6.64
CA THR A 248 7.02 1.64 8.05
C THR A 248 6.44 3.04 8.20
N TYR A 249 6.89 3.98 7.37
CA TYR A 249 6.45 5.36 7.47
C TYR A 249 4.95 5.51 7.15
N HIS A 250 4.44 4.80 6.14
CA HIS A 250 3.02 4.79 5.82
C HIS A 250 2.14 4.39 7.02
N TYR A 251 2.45 3.26 7.66
CA TYR A 251 1.68 2.81 8.83
C TYR A 251 1.82 3.76 10.03
N LEU A 252 3.04 4.22 10.32
CA LEU A 252 3.24 5.17 11.42
C LEU A 252 2.54 6.51 11.16
N ASN A 253 2.58 7.01 9.92
CA ASN A 253 1.90 8.23 9.51
C ASN A 253 0.38 8.13 9.70
N TRP A 254 -0.21 6.96 9.44
CA TRP A 254 -1.62 6.69 9.78
C TRP A 254 -1.90 6.79 11.29
N PHE A 255 -1.08 6.16 12.13
CA PHE A 255 -1.27 6.18 13.59
C PHE A 255 -1.06 7.57 14.21
N LEU A 256 -0.17 8.39 13.63
CA LEU A 256 0.00 9.79 14.04
C LEU A 256 -1.26 10.63 13.83
N LYS A 257 -2.03 10.35 12.78
CA LYS A 257 -3.20 11.13 12.40
C LYS A 257 -4.43 10.86 13.27
N THR A 258 -4.36 10.04 14.32
CA THR A 258 -5.48 9.76 15.25
C THR A 258 -6.22 11.01 15.71
N ASN A 259 -5.50 12.10 16.01
CA ASN A 259 -6.10 13.36 16.46
C ASN A 259 -6.52 14.30 15.32
N ILE A 260 -5.91 14.17 14.14
CA ILE A 260 -6.20 15.00 12.95
C ILE A 260 -7.45 14.47 12.23
N ILE A 261 -7.46 13.20 11.86
CA ILE A 261 -8.59 12.57 11.15
C ILE A 261 -9.59 11.90 12.09
N GLY A 262 -9.24 11.75 13.37
CA GLY A 262 -10.18 11.39 14.43
C GLY A 262 -10.59 9.92 14.45
N TRP A 263 -9.87 9.01 13.78
CA TRP A 263 -10.32 7.62 13.61
C TRP A 263 -10.48 6.85 14.93
N LYS A 264 -9.74 7.20 15.98
CA LYS A 264 -9.93 6.61 17.31
C LYS A 264 -11.29 6.97 17.93
N LYS A 265 -11.82 8.18 17.65
CA LYS A 265 -13.07 8.69 18.25
C LYS A 265 -14.28 7.85 17.88
N SER A 266 -14.17 7.08 16.83
CA SER A 266 -15.28 6.38 16.22
C SER A 266 -15.23 4.86 16.44
N ILE A 267 -14.21 4.37 17.14
CA ILE A 267 -14.09 2.97 17.55
C ILE A 267 -14.74 2.82 18.92
N THR A 268 -15.81 2.02 18.99
CA THR A 268 -16.42 1.64 20.27
C THR A 268 -15.54 0.64 21.02
N LYS A 269 -15.72 0.48 22.33
CA LYS A 269 -14.95 -0.48 23.13
C LYS A 269 -15.01 -1.91 22.55
N ASN A 270 -16.20 -2.34 22.11
CA ASN A 270 -16.38 -3.67 21.51
C ASN A 270 -15.63 -3.81 20.18
N LYS A 271 -15.65 -2.78 19.34
CA LYS A 271 -14.89 -2.77 18.08
C LYS A 271 -13.38 -2.76 18.34
N LEU A 272 -12.92 -1.98 19.33
CA LEU A 272 -11.51 -1.98 19.71
C LEU A 272 -11.07 -3.37 20.18
N LEU A 273 -11.86 -4.02 21.02
CA LEU A 273 -11.59 -5.38 21.48
C LEU A 273 -11.51 -6.35 20.30
N ALA A 274 -12.47 -6.30 19.37
CA ALA A 274 -12.43 -7.14 18.16
C ALA A 274 -11.18 -6.88 17.31
N ILE A 275 -10.81 -5.60 17.08
CA ILE A 275 -9.59 -5.23 16.36
C ILE A 275 -8.35 -5.80 17.04
N LEU A 276 -8.25 -5.68 18.38
CA LEU A 276 -7.11 -6.19 19.14
C LEU A 276 -7.02 -7.72 19.12
N ILE A 277 -8.16 -8.43 19.18
CA ILE A 277 -8.20 -9.89 19.08
C ILE A 277 -7.73 -10.33 17.69
N ILE A 278 -8.27 -9.74 16.62
CA ILE A 278 -7.89 -10.07 15.25
C ILE A 278 -6.40 -9.75 15.02
N TRP A 279 -5.93 -8.61 15.54
CA TRP A 279 -4.52 -8.20 15.46
C TRP A 279 -3.58 -9.16 16.21
N ALA A 280 -3.92 -9.55 17.45
CA ALA A 280 -3.14 -10.52 18.20
C ALA A 280 -3.10 -11.89 17.48
N GLY A 281 -4.25 -12.36 16.99
CA GLY A 281 -4.31 -13.58 16.18
C GLY A 281 -3.48 -13.49 14.89
N SER A 282 -3.49 -12.33 14.23
CA SER A 282 -2.67 -12.05 13.05
C SER A 282 -1.17 -12.16 13.35
N ILE A 283 -0.72 -11.59 14.47
CA ILE A 283 0.68 -11.69 14.90
C ILE A 283 1.03 -13.15 15.19
N CYS A 284 0.17 -13.89 15.90
CA CYS A 284 0.41 -15.30 16.19
C CYS A 284 0.59 -16.13 14.91
N LEU A 285 -0.18 -15.86 13.85
CA LEU A 285 0.00 -16.53 12.56
C LEU A 285 1.38 -16.23 11.94
N TYR A 286 1.79 -14.96 11.90
CA TYR A 286 3.12 -14.60 11.38
C TYR A 286 4.28 -15.17 12.21
N LEU A 287 4.12 -15.26 13.53
CA LEU A 287 5.12 -15.85 14.42
C LEU A 287 5.18 -17.38 14.28
N TYR A 288 4.06 -18.02 13.94
CA TYR A 288 4.02 -19.46 13.67
C TYR A 288 4.66 -19.78 12.32
N ASP A 289 4.22 -19.10 11.26
CA ASP A 289 4.78 -19.20 9.92
C ASP A 289 4.44 -17.94 9.13
N TYR A 290 5.47 -17.27 8.61
CA TYR A 290 5.28 -15.98 7.96
C TYR A 290 4.43 -16.10 6.68
N GLN A 291 4.59 -17.18 5.92
CA GLN A 291 3.86 -17.41 4.68
C GLN A 291 2.37 -17.67 4.98
N ILE A 292 2.04 -18.44 6.02
CA ILE A 292 0.66 -18.65 6.47
C ILE A 292 0.04 -17.33 6.93
N GLY A 293 0.75 -16.55 7.75
CA GLY A 293 0.30 -15.22 8.16
C GLY A 293 0.01 -14.30 6.98
N LEU A 294 0.91 -14.29 5.99
CA LEU A 294 0.73 -13.53 4.76
C LEU A 294 -0.52 -13.96 4.00
N ILE A 295 -0.69 -15.27 3.75
CA ILE A 295 -1.84 -15.80 3.00
C ILE A 295 -3.16 -15.47 3.72
N ALA A 296 -3.22 -15.65 5.04
CA ALA A 296 -4.41 -15.39 5.84
C ALA A 296 -4.84 -13.92 5.80
N LEU A 297 -3.87 -12.99 5.80
CA LEU A 297 -4.14 -11.55 5.85
C LEU A 297 -4.07 -10.85 4.50
N PHE A 298 -3.69 -11.55 3.44
CA PHE A 298 -3.57 -10.97 2.11
C PHE A 298 -4.88 -10.34 1.64
N PHE A 299 -6.02 -11.00 1.93
CA PHE A 299 -7.34 -10.45 1.66
C PHE A 299 -7.54 -9.07 2.31
N LEU A 300 -7.25 -8.97 3.60
CA LEU A 300 -7.39 -7.71 4.34
C LEU A 300 -6.41 -6.65 3.83
N SER A 301 -5.19 -7.07 3.46
CA SER A 301 -4.15 -6.23 2.88
C SER A 301 -4.49 -5.70 1.49
N ILE A 302 -5.32 -6.35 0.68
CA ILE A 302 -5.74 -5.81 -0.61
C ILE A 302 -7.05 -5.03 -0.47
N LEU A 303 -7.96 -5.51 0.39
CA LEU A 303 -9.27 -4.89 0.56
C LEU A 303 -9.16 -3.45 1.08
N HIS A 304 -8.27 -3.15 2.03
CA HIS A 304 -8.14 -1.78 2.56
C HIS A 304 -7.72 -0.80 1.46
N VAL A 305 -6.72 -1.18 0.64
CA VAL A 305 -6.25 -0.40 -0.51
C VAL A 305 -7.41 -0.06 -1.45
N PHE A 306 -8.20 -1.06 -1.83
CA PHE A 306 -9.31 -0.86 -2.78
C PHE A 306 -10.38 0.05 -2.21
N LEU A 307 -10.73 -0.13 -0.94
CA LEU A 307 -11.72 0.68 -0.25
C LEU A 307 -11.26 2.14 -0.05
N GLU A 308 -9.95 2.40 -0.07
CA GLU A 308 -9.38 3.74 0.04
C GLU A 308 -9.34 4.50 -1.31
N PHE A 309 -9.42 3.81 -2.46
CA PHE A 309 -9.30 4.46 -3.77
C PHE A 309 -10.20 5.69 -3.99
N PRO A 310 -11.49 5.71 -3.59
CA PRO A 310 -12.30 6.93 -3.72
C PRO A 310 -11.71 8.12 -2.96
N LEU A 311 -11.19 7.88 -1.75
CA LEU A 311 -10.53 8.90 -0.93
C LEU A 311 -9.24 9.38 -1.60
N ASN A 312 -8.43 8.47 -2.16
CA ASN A 312 -7.21 8.81 -2.89
C ASN A 312 -7.49 9.78 -4.05
N ILE A 313 -8.53 9.50 -4.84
CA ILE A 313 -8.92 10.34 -5.98
C ILE A 313 -9.44 11.70 -5.51
N ILE A 314 -10.27 11.74 -4.47
CA ILE A 314 -10.77 13.00 -3.87
C ILE A 314 -9.60 13.85 -3.38
N THR A 315 -8.63 13.24 -2.71
CA THR A 315 -7.44 13.92 -2.17
C THR A 315 -6.64 14.60 -3.27
N ILE A 316 -6.40 13.90 -4.39
CA ILE A 316 -5.73 14.46 -5.56
C ILE A 316 -6.54 15.62 -6.14
N LYS A 317 -7.84 15.42 -6.37
CA LYS A 317 -8.75 16.44 -6.92
C LYS A 317 -8.77 17.72 -6.08
N GLU A 318 -8.93 17.58 -4.77
CA GLU A 318 -9.00 18.73 -3.86
C GLU A 318 -7.64 19.41 -3.70
N SER A 319 -6.53 18.69 -3.78
CA SER A 319 -5.18 19.29 -3.82
C SER A 319 -5.02 20.22 -5.02
N PHE A 320 -5.42 19.77 -6.23
CA PHE A 320 -5.39 20.62 -7.43
C PHE A 320 -6.28 21.87 -7.29
N ARG A 321 -7.45 21.74 -6.64
CA ARG A 321 -8.33 22.88 -6.37
C ARG A 321 -7.68 23.91 -5.44
N LEU A 322 -7.02 23.46 -4.38
CA LEU A 322 -6.33 24.34 -3.44
C LEU A 322 -5.14 25.06 -4.08
N PHE A 323 -4.45 24.44 -5.04
CA PHE A 323 -3.39 25.09 -5.81
C PHE A 323 -3.91 26.20 -6.73
N LYS A 324 -5.04 25.98 -7.42
CA LYS A 324 -5.63 26.99 -8.33
C LYS A 324 -6.20 28.23 -7.63
N ASN A 325 -6.55 28.08 -6.35
CA ASN A 325 -7.16 29.15 -5.55
C ASN A 325 -6.13 29.97 -4.74
N LYS A 326 -4.83 29.70 -4.92
CA LYS A 326 -3.72 30.55 -4.48
C LYS A 326 -3.19 31.32 -5.67
#